data_AF-A0A0F2L999-F1
#
_entry.id   AF-A0A0F2L999-F1
#
_cell.length_a   1.000
_cell.length_b   1.000
_cell.length_c   1.000
_cell.angle_alpha   90.00
_cell.angle_beta   90.00
_cell.angle_gamma   90.00
#
_symmetry.space_group_name_H-M   'P 1'
#
loop_
_entity.id
_entity.type
_entity.pdbx_description
1 polymer ?
#
loop_
_entity_poly.entity_id
_entity_poly.type
_entity_poly.pdbx_seq_one_letter_code
_entity_poly.pdbx_strand_id
1 'polypeptide(L)'
;MILAYDAGPSTAIFAGSWLCSKSPVDGSPIALGEPVGDCGDPEAVSRLSSIATAVHLLKAAGAKVFFAGAGDEALAAFAGGADGLLGDLKHRVGVPDAPDESAFVLIQATSLEEYRRTVRRAGEIYKRGVEVVPAGDFESLMALAPYAPAVALTSVGPIVRFSPAAELPEVGRCAHCGIDFLMYGARISRCPYCGRRLMRLITDKRPPLRPEVLRSVHRRLASIPKPLRLIIT
;
A
#
# COMPACT_ATOMS: atom_id res chain seq x y z
N MET A 1 7.84 -0.79 -21.82
CA MET A 1 6.54 -0.41 -22.40
C MET A 1 5.91 0.67 -21.55
N ILE A 2 5.37 1.72 -22.17
CA ILE A 2 4.66 2.76 -21.44
C ILE A 2 3.32 2.21 -20.93
N LEU A 3 3.09 2.35 -19.64
CA LEU A 3 1.89 1.89 -18.95
C LEU A 3 1.06 3.07 -18.46
N ALA A 4 -0.26 2.91 -18.46
CA ALA A 4 -1.22 3.75 -17.75
C ALA A 4 -2.10 2.93 -16.82
N TYR A 5 -2.53 3.55 -15.72
CA TYR A 5 -3.43 2.95 -14.77
C TYR A 5 -4.84 2.84 -15.37
N ASP A 6 -5.28 1.62 -15.66
CA ASP A 6 -6.47 1.36 -16.48
C ASP A 6 -7.71 0.98 -15.67
N ALA A 7 -7.55 0.19 -14.59
CA ALA A 7 -8.70 -0.27 -13.81
C ALA A 7 -8.38 -0.47 -12.32
N GLY A 8 -9.32 -0.06 -11.47
CA GLY A 8 -9.29 -0.22 -10.01
C GLY A 8 -9.93 0.98 -9.29
N PRO A 9 -9.55 1.27 -8.04
CA PRO A 9 -10.02 2.48 -7.34
C PRO A 9 -9.63 3.79 -8.05
N SER A 10 -10.31 4.89 -7.71
CA SER A 10 -10.00 6.22 -8.27
C SER A 10 -8.57 6.69 -8.03
N THR A 11 -7.93 6.18 -6.98
CA THR A 11 -6.52 6.38 -6.67
C THR A 11 -5.93 5.06 -6.20
N ALA A 12 -4.87 4.61 -6.85
CA ALA A 12 -4.06 3.46 -6.45
C ALA A 12 -2.71 3.92 -5.89
N ILE A 13 -1.98 3.00 -5.26
CA ILE A 13 -0.60 3.21 -4.83
C ILE A 13 0.32 2.48 -5.81
N PHE A 14 1.23 3.23 -6.43
CA PHE A 14 2.24 2.68 -7.32
C PHE A 14 3.28 1.88 -6.54
N ALA A 15 3.60 0.68 -7.03
CA ALA A 15 4.74 -0.11 -6.58
C ALA A 15 5.34 -0.93 -7.75
N GLY A 16 6.64 -1.18 -7.69
CA GLY A 16 7.39 -1.90 -8.71
C GLY A 16 8.32 -1.00 -9.52
N SER A 17 8.79 0.11 -8.94
CA SER A 17 9.68 1.06 -9.62
C SER A 17 10.93 0.41 -10.22
N TRP A 18 11.45 -0.67 -9.64
CA TRP A 18 12.61 -1.43 -10.14
C TRP A 18 12.35 -2.20 -11.43
N LEU A 19 11.08 -2.43 -11.78
CA LEU A 19 10.66 -3.05 -13.04
C LEU A 19 10.53 -2.04 -14.18
N CYS A 20 10.79 -0.76 -13.89
CA CYS A 20 10.62 0.34 -14.83
C CYS A 20 11.95 1.03 -15.12
N SER A 21 12.09 1.59 -16.33
CA SER A 21 13.16 2.52 -16.70
C SER A 21 12.85 3.93 -16.20
N LYS A 22 11.56 4.31 -16.24
CA LYS A 22 11.01 5.57 -15.75
C LYS A 22 9.70 5.28 -15.02
N SER A 23 9.55 5.82 -13.81
CA SER A 23 8.32 5.71 -13.02
C SER A 23 8.38 6.68 -11.82
N PRO A 24 7.24 6.94 -11.16
CA PRO A 24 7.20 7.49 -9.82
C PRO A 24 7.94 6.62 -8.81
N VAL A 25 8.15 7.20 -7.63
CA VAL A 25 8.65 6.48 -6.47
C VAL A 25 7.58 5.55 -5.93
N ASP A 26 7.97 4.36 -5.47
CA ASP A 26 7.06 3.43 -4.79
C ASP A 26 6.36 4.08 -3.59
N GLY A 27 5.06 3.85 -3.46
CA GLY A 27 4.19 4.50 -2.48
C GLY A 27 3.47 5.73 -3.02
N SER A 28 3.84 6.22 -4.21
CA SER A 28 3.17 7.36 -4.85
C SER A 28 1.72 7.05 -5.19
N PRO A 29 0.76 7.92 -4.85
CA PRO A 29 -0.61 7.78 -5.32
C PRO A 29 -0.68 8.08 -6.82
N ILE A 30 -1.42 7.27 -7.57
CA ILE A 30 -1.65 7.41 -9.02
C ILE A 30 -3.15 7.44 -9.27
N ALA A 31 -3.62 8.36 -10.13
CA ALA A 31 -5.03 8.48 -10.46
C ALA A 31 -5.42 7.60 -11.65
N LEU A 32 -6.65 7.11 -11.68
CA LEU A 32 -7.14 6.30 -12.79
C LEU A 32 -7.04 7.05 -14.12
N GLY A 33 -6.50 6.37 -15.14
CA GLY A 33 -6.21 6.92 -16.47
C GLY A 33 -4.82 7.53 -16.62
N GLU A 34 -4.06 7.70 -15.53
CA GLU A 34 -2.73 8.30 -15.60
C GLU A 34 -1.69 7.30 -16.15
N PRO A 35 -0.87 7.69 -17.15
CA PRO A 35 0.42 7.10 -17.38
C PRO A 35 1.19 6.92 -16.07
N VAL A 36 1.93 5.83 -15.92
CA VAL A 36 2.68 5.53 -14.69
C VAL A 36 4.15 5.25 -14.92
N GLY A 37 4.57 4.85 -16.11
CA GLY A 37 5.97 4.56 -16.35
C GLY A 37 6.24 3.77 -17.60
N ASP A 38 7.52 3.69 -17.96
CA ASP A 38 8.02 2.77 -18.96
C ASP A 38 8.56 1.52 -18.26
N CYS A 39 7.78 0.45 -18.26
CA CYS A 39 8.03 -0.76 -17.48
C CYS A 39 8.17 -2.01 -18.35
N GLY A 40 9.03 -2.94 -17.92
CA GLY A 40 9.31 -4.18 -18.64
C GLY A 40 8.24 -5.26 -18.43
N ASP A 41 7.62 -5.29 -17.24
CA ASP A 41 6.67 -6.32 -16.82
C ASP A 41 5.38 -5.71 -16.26
N PRO A 42 4.33 -5.55 -17.08
CA PRO A 42 3.07 -4.92 -16.66
C PRO A 42 2.28 -5.75 -15.64
N GLU A 43 2.38 -7.08 -15.72
CA GLU A 43 1.65 -7.98 -14.83
C GLU A 43 2.26 -7.93 -13.43
N ALA A 44 3.59 -7.96 -13.33
CA ALA A 44 4.28 -7.80 -12.05
C ALA A 44 4.01 -6.40 -11.45
N VAL A 45 4.06 -5.32 -12.23
CA VAL A 45 3.73 -3.97 -11.74
C VAL A 45 2.27 -3.88 -11.26
N SER A 46 1.33 -4.52 -11.97
CA SER A 46 -0.09 -4.61 -11.57
C SER A 46 -0.25 -5.38 -10.25
N ARG A 47 0.44 -6.51 -10.09
CA ARG A 47 0.42 -7.32 -8.86
C ARG A 47 0.98 -6.54 -7.67
N LEU A 48 2.15 -5.94 -7.83
CA LEU A 48 2.81 -5.17 -6.77
C LEU A 48 1.99 -3.93 -6.38
N SER A 49 1.47 -3.19 -7.36
CA SER A 49 0.61 -2.03 -7.08
C SER A 49 -0.73 -2.44 -6.45
N SER A 50 -1.26 -3.63 -6.76
CA SER A 50 -2.44 -4.18 -6.08
C SER A 50 -2.16 -4.44 -4.61
N ILE A 51 -1.01 -5.03 -4.27
CA ILE A 51 -0.58 -5.26 -2.88
C ILE A 51 -0.42 -3.93 -2.14
N ALA A 52 0.31 -2.98 -2.71
CA ALA A 52 0.50 -1.66 -2.10
C ALA A 52 -0.83 -0.94 -1.88
N THR A 53 -1.74 -1.04 -2.84
CA THR A 53 -3.08 -0.43 -2.76
C THR A 53 -3.95 -1.11 -1.71
N ALA A 54 -3.96 -2.44 -1.64
CA ALA A 54 -4.70 -3.20 -0.61
C ALA A 54 -4.27 -2.80 0.80
N VAL A 55 -2.95 -2.78 1.04
CA VAL A 55 -2.39 -2.37 2.33
C VAL A 55 -2.80 -0.93 2.65
N HIS A 56 -2.67 -0.01 1.70
CA HIS A 56 -3.06 1.39 1.91
C HIS A 56 -4.54 1.56 2.25
N LEU A 57 -5.42 0.80 1.61
CA LEU A 57 -6.86 0.83 1.88
C LEU A 57 -7.19 0.28 3.28
N LEU A 58 -6.54 -0.82 3.69
CA LEU A 58 -6.67 -1.36 5.05
C LEU A 58 -6.13 -0.39 6.12
N LYS A 59 -5.00 0.28 5.84
CA LYS A 59 -4.45 1.34 6.71
C LYS A 59 -5.40 2.53 6.81
N ALA A 60 -6.03 2.93 5.70
CA ALA A 60 -7.01 4.01 5.68
C ALA A 60 -8.29 3.66 6.47
N ALA A 61 -8.60 2.38 6.64
CA ALA A 61 -9.67 1.89 7.51
C ALA A 61 -9.31 1.89 9.01
N GLY A 62 -8.07 2.26 9.38
CA GLY A 62 -7.62 2.45 10.76
C GLY A 62 -6.89 1.25 11.38
N ALA A 63 -6.72 0.15 10.66
CA ALA A 63 -5.99 -1.02 11.14
C ALA A 63 -4.48 -0.87 10.95
N LYS A 64 -3.68 -1.48 11.84
CA LYS A 64 -2.31 -1.87 11.49
C LYS A 64 -2.36 -3.03 10.49
N VAL A 65 -1.41 -3.08 9.57
CA VAL A 65 -1.40 -4.11 8.52
C VAL A 65 -0.08 -4.87 8.56
N PHE A 66 -0.18 -6.18 8.75
CA PHE A 66 0.91 -7.12 8.60
C PHE A 66 0.72 -7.90 7.31
N PHE A 67 1.79 -8.13 6.54
CA PHE A 67 1.71 -8.82 5.26
C PHE A 67 2.41 -10.18 5.33
N ALA A 68 1.78 -11.22 4.78
CA ALA A 68 2.29 -12.60 4.80
C ALA A 68 3.01 -13.00 3.49
N GLY A 69 3.81 -12.09 2.93
CA GLY A 69 4.63 -12.35 1.75
C GLY A 69 6.10 -11.96 1.96
N ALA A 70 6.93 -12.20 0.94
CA ALA A 70 8.37 -12.00 0.98
C ALA A 70 8.89 -11.36 -0.32
N GLY A 71 10.16 -10.95 -0.33
CA GLY A 71 10.82 -10.37 -1.50
C GLY A 71 10.13 -9.11 -2.01
N ASP A 72 9.88 -9.07 -3.32
CA ASP A 72 9.26 -7.94 -4.02
C ASP A 72 7.86 -7.60 -3.48
N GLU A 73 7.08 -8.60 -3.10
CA GLU A 73 5.73 -8.40 -2.54
C GLU A 73 5.79 -7.75 -1.15
N ALA A 74 6.78 -8.12 -0.33
CA ALA A 74 7.02 -7.45 0.94
C ALA A 74 7.40 -5.97 0.73
N LEU A 75 8.25 -5.67 -0.26
CA LEU A 75 8.58 -4.28 -0.61
C LEU A 75 7.35 -3.49 -1.06
N ALA A 76 6.49 -4.09 -1.89
CA ALA A 76 5.23 -3.49 -2.29
C ALA A 76 4.29 -3.23 -1.09
N ALA A 77 4.19 -4.17 -0.16
CA ALA A 77 3.42 -3.99 1.07
C ALA A 77 3.95 -2.81 1.90
N PHE A 78 5.27 -2.66 2.03
CA PHE A 78 5.85 -1.50 2.71
C PHE A 78 5.62 -0.17 1.97
N ALA A 79 5.62 -0.18 0.63
CA ALA A 79 5.23 0.99 -0.16
C ALA A 79 3.76 1.40 0.10
N GLY A 80 2.89 0.41 0.31
CA GLY A 80 1.51 0.58 0.76
C GLY A 80 1.33 1.03 2.21
N GLY A 81 2.41 0.99 3.02
CA GLY A 81 2.38 1.42 4.42
C GLY A 81 2.24 0.29 5.45
N ALA A 82 2.61 -0.95 5.10
CA ALA A 82 2.58 -2.07 6.04
C ALA A 82 3.42 -1.78 7.30
N ASP A 83 2.92 -2.24 8.45
CA ASP A 83 3.56 -2.06 9.75
C ASP A 83 4.67 -3.11 9.99
N GLY A 84 4.58 -4.26 9.33
CA GLY A 84 5.59 -5.32 9.37
C GLY A 84 5.21 -6.55 8.53
N LEU A 85 6.07 -7.57 8.55
CA LEU A 85 5.76 -8.87 7.95
C LEU A 85 5.22 -9.81 9.02
N LEU A 86 4.30 -10.69 8.62
CA LEU A 86 3.70 -11.68 9.52
C LEU A 86 4.76 -12.62 10.11
N GLY A 87 5.78 -12.96 9.32
CA GLY A 87 6.89 -13.82 9.73
C GLY A 87 7.76 -13.25 10.85
N ASP A 88 7.72 -11.93 11.07
CA ASP A 88 8.50 -11.26 12.12
C ASP A 88 7.76 -11.24 13.48
N LEU A 89 6.48 -11.63 13.50
CA LEU A 89 5.66 -11.61 14.71
C LEU A 89 5.74 -12.94 15.46
N LYS A 90 5.93 -12.89 16.79
CA LYS A 90 5.65 -14.03 17.70
C LYS A 90 4.13 -14.22 17.82
N HIS A 91 3.60 -14.98 16.87
CA HIS A 91 2.17 -15.22 16.73
C HIS A 91 1.83 -16.71 16.87
N ARG A 92 0.56 -16.99 17.13
CA ARG A 92 0.00 -18.33 17.00
C ARG A 92 -1.26 -18.31 16.15
N VAL A 93 -1.62 -19.47 15.60
CA VAL A 93 -2.87 -19.65 14.87
C VAL A 93 -3.96 -20.18 15.78
N GLY A 94 -5.12 -19.55 15.79
CA GLY A 94 -6.29 -19.89 16.61
C GLY A 94 -6.11 -19.56 18.09
N VAL A 95 -7.19 -19.59 18.86
CA VAL A 95 -7.13 -19.41 20.32
C VAL A 95 -6.85 -20.77 20.97
N PRO A 96 -5.84 -20.91 21.85
CA PRO A 96 -5.57 -22.16 22.56
C PRO A 96 -6.62 -22.45 23.63
N ASP A 97 -6.54 -23.62 24.26
CA ASP A 97 -7.32 -23.94 25.46
C ASP A 97 -6.62 -23.51 26.77
N ALA A 98 -5.31 -23.24 26.72
CA ALA A 98 -4.51 -22.73 27.83
C ALA A 98 -3.59 -21.58 27.38
N PRO A 99 -3.31 -20.59 28.24
CA PRO A 99 -2.50 -19.44 27.85
C PRO A 99 -1.06 -19.84 27.53
N ASP A 100 -0.54 -19.32 26.42
CA ASP A 100 0.87 -19.39 26.05
C ASP A 100 1.52 -18.00 26.12
N GLU A 101 2.74 -17.85 25.61
CA GLU A 101 3.49 -16.59 25.57
C GLU A 101 3.30 -15.79 24.26
N SER A 102 2.32 -16.14 23.43
CA SER A 102 2.09 -15.45 22.16
C SER A 102 1.66 -14.01 22.41
N ALA A 103 2.17 -13.07 21.61
CA ALA A 103 1.72 -11.67 21.64
C ALA A 103 0.52 -11.46 20.70
N PHE A 104 0.46 -12.24 19.63
CA PHE A 104 -0.58 -12.17 18.60
C PHE A 104 -1.28 -13.52 18.43
N VAL A 105 -2.59 -13.48 18.23
CA VAL A 105 -3.41 -14.64 17.87
C VAL A 105 -4.03 -14.39 16.51
N LEU A 106 -3.57 -15.12 15.50
CA LEU A 106 -4.09 -15.08 14.15
C LEU A 106 -5.34 -15.92 14.03
N ILE A 107 -6.38 -15.35 13.42
CA ILE A 107 -7.65 -16.05 13.23
C ILE A 107 -8.18 -15.82 11.82
N GLN A 108 -8.79 -16.84 11.23
CA GLN A 108 -9.52 -16.69 9.97
C GLN A 108 -10.99 -16.41 10.30
N ALA A 109 -11.31 -15.15 10.61
CA ALA A 109 -12.68 -14.74 10.84
C ALA A 109 -13.35 -14.33 9.52
N THR A 110 -14.52 -14.88 9.26
CA THR A 110 -15.32 -14.59 8.06
C THR A 110 -16.39 -13.54 8.31
N SER A 111 -16.62 -13.17 9.58
CA SER A 111 -17.62 -12.19 9.98
C SER A 111 -17.21 -11.43 11.25
N LEU A 112 -17.83 -10.26 11.46
CA LEU A 112 -17.64 -9.47 12.68
C LEU A 112 -18.10 -10.21 13.94
N GLU A 113 -19.15 -11.03 13.84
CA GLU A 113 -19.63 -11.83 14.98
C GLU A 113 -18.60 -12.87 15.40
N GLU A 114 -18.04 -13.59 14.44
CA GLU A 114 -16.98 -14.57 14.67
C GLU A 114 -15.72 -13.92 15.26
N TYR A 115 -15.33 -12.75 14.73
CA TYR A 115 -14.22 -11.97 15.28
C TYR A 115 -14.47 -11.62 16.75
N ARG A 116 -15.63 -11.03 17.08
CA ARG A 116 -15.99 -10.63 18.45
C ARG A 116 -16.03 -11.81 19.41
N ARG A 117 -16.58 -12.95 18.97
CA ARG A 117 -16.62 -14.19 19.77
C ARG A 117 -15.21 -14.68 20.09
N THR A 118 -14.32 -14.60 19.11
CA THR A 118 -12.94 -15.05 19.26
C THR A 118 -12.10 -14.12 20.13
N VAL A 119 -12.30 -12.80 20.00
CA VAL A 119 -11.71 -11.80 20.91
C VAL A 119 -12.12 -12.07 22.35
N ARG A 120 -13.41 -12.37 22.60
CA ARG A 120 -13.90 -12.69 23.94
C ARG A 120 -13.25 -13.96 24.50
N ARG A 121 -13.21 -15.04 23.72
CA ARG A 121 -12.55 -16.30 24.11
C ARG A 121 -11.06 -16.07 24.43
N ALA A 122 -10.35 -15.30 23.61
CA ALA A 122 -8.96 -14.96 23.86
C ALA A 122 -8.80 -14.19 25.19
N GLY A 123 -9.68 -13.24 25.48
CA GLY A 123 -9.69 -12.51 26.75
C GLY A 123 -9.91 -13.41 27.97
N GLU A 124 -10.80 -14.40 27.87
CA GLU A 124 -11.08 -15.37 28.94
C GLU A 124 -9.88 -16.28 29.25
N ILE A 125 -9.10 -16.65 28.24
CA ILE A 125 -7.99 -17.60 28.35
C ILE A 125 -6.69 -16.90 28.74
N TYR A 126 -6.32 -15.84 28.03
CA TYR A 126 -5.04 -15.16 28.25
C TYR A 126 -5.06 -14.31 29.53
N LYS A 127 -6.19 -13.69 29.88
CA LYS A 127 -6.33 -12.76 31.03
C LYS A 127 -5.23 -11.70 31.11
N ARG A 128 -4.57 -11.42 29.98
CA ARG A 128 -3.48 -10.46 29.75
C ARG A 128 -3.66 -9.84 28.36
N GLY A 129 -2.88 -8.80 28.05
CA GLY A 129 -2.87 -8.21 26.72
C GLY A 129 -2.44 -9.23 25.66
N VAL A 130 -3.35 -9.58 24.76
CA VAL A 130 -3.09 -10.36 23.54
C VAL A 130 -3.82 -9.69 22.38
N GLU A 131 -3.16 -9.54 21.24
CA GLU A 131 -3.76 -8.91 20.06
C GLU A 131 -4.36 -9.99 19.15
N VAL A 132 -5.67 -9.97 18.95
CA VAL A 132 -6.37 -10.89 18.05
C VAL A 132 -6.45 -10.26 16.66
N VAL A 133 -5.77 -10.88 15.71
CA VAL A 133 -5.52 -10.34 14.38
C VAL A 133 -6.23 -11.21 13.34
N PRO A 134 -7.28 -10.69 12.66
CA PRO A 134 -7.86 -11.38 11.52
C PRO A 134 -6.81 -11.56 10.42
N ALA A 135 -6.73 -12.77 9.88
CA ALA A 135 -5.84 -13.13 8.79
C ALA A 135 -6.67 -13.62 7.58
N GLY A 136 -6.40 -13.09 6.39
CA GLY A 136 -7.17 -13.43 5.20
C GLY A 136 -6.83 -12.60 3.97
N ASP A 137 -7.68 -12.73 2.95
CA ASP A 137 -7.63 -11.92 1.73
C ASP A 137 -8.10 -10.46 1.96
N PHE A 138 -7.83 -9.61 0.97
CA PHE A 138 -8.16 -8.20 1.04
C PHE A 138 -9.67 -7.96 1.25
N GLU A 139 -10.53 -8.66 0.52
CA GLU A 139 -11.98 -8.49 0.56
C GLU A 139 -12.54 -8.81 1.96
N SER A 140 -12.12 -9.91 2.55
CA SER A 140 -12.55 -10.33 3.89
C SER A 140 -12.04 -9.37 4.96
N LEU A 141 -10.78 -8.93 4.84
CA LEU A 141 -10.17 -8.03 5.83
C LEU A 141 -10.74 -6.62 5.77
N MET A 142 -11.16 -6.11 4.61
CA MET A 142 -11.78 -4.79 4.50
C MET A 142 -13.06 -4.67 5.33
N ALA A 143 -13.82 -5.74 5.49
CA ALA A 143 -15.02 -5.76 6.34
C ALA A 143 -14.69 -5.70 7.84
N LEU A 144 -13.51 -6.19 8.23
CA LEU A 144 -13.09 -6.31 9.63
C LEU A 144 -12.14 -5.20 10.09
N ALA A 145 -11.39 -4.59 9.17
CA ALA A 145 -10.36 -3.59 9.46
C ALA A 145 -10.85 -2.43 10.34
N PRO A 146 -12.07 -1.88 10.18
CA PRO A 146 -12.56 -0.82 11.07
C PRO A 146 -12.75 -1.23 12.54
N TYR A 147 -12.80 -2.54 12.82
CA TYR A 147 -13.10 -3.10 14.14
C TYR A 147 -11.91 -3.81 14.78
N ALA A 148 -10.83 -4.03 14.03
CA ALA A 148 -9.64 -4.74 14.47
C ALA A 148 -8.46 -3.78 14.58
N PRO A 149 -7.68 -3.80 15.68
CA PRO A 149 -6.50 -2.94 15.83
C PRO A 149 -5.39 -3.29 14.82
N ALA A 150 -5.36 -4.53 14.36
CA ALA A 150 -4.46 -5.02 13.33
C ALA A 150 -5.11 -6.12 12.49
N VAL A 151 -4.64 -6.26 11.25
CA VAL A 151 -5.00 -7.33 10.31
C VAL A 151 -3.74 -7.94 9.68
N ALA A 152 -3.82 -9.21 9.27
CA ALA A 152 -2.77 -9.94 8.59
C ALA A 152 -3.20 -10.31 7.17
N LEU A 153 -2.76 -9.54 6.18
CA LEU A 153 -3.07 -9.73 4.77
C LEU A 153 -2.24 -10.89 4.19
N THR A 154 -2.91 -11.98 3.84
CA THR A 154 -2.25 -13.21 3.35
C THR A 154 -2.21 -13.33 1.84
N SER A 155 -3.16 -12.69 1.16
CA SER A 155 -3.28 -12.74 -0.30
C SER A 155 -4.00 -11.49 -0.80
N VAL A 156 -3.67 -11.09 -2.02
CA VAL A 156 -4.26 -9.93 -2.68
C VAL A 156 -4.63 -10.32 -4.10
N GLY A 157 -5.92 -10.20 -4.43
CA GLY A 157 -6.40 -10.32 -5.80
C GLY A 157 -5.98 -9.12 -6.67
N PRO A 158 -6.25 -9.16 -7.98
CA PRO A 158 -5.97 -8.03 -8.87
C PRO A 158 -6.92 -6.85 -8.56
N ILE A 159 -6.41 -5.81 -7.91
CA ILE A 159 -7.14 -4.58 -7.58
C ILE A 159 -6.77 -3.46 -8.57
N VAL A 160 -5.53 -3.48 -9.05
CA VAL A 160 -4.92 -2.48 -9.93
C VAL A 160 -4.48 -3.17 -11.20
N ARG A 161 -4.88 -2.64 -12.35
CA ARG A 161 -4.43 -3.09 -13.67
C ARG A 161 -3.80 -1.94 -14.44
N PHE A 162 -2.69 -2.24 -15.11
CA PHE A 162 -2.07 -1.35 -16.08
C PHE A 162 -2.32 -1.82 -17.51
N SER A 163 -2.42 -0.87 -18.42
CA SER A 163 -2.50 -1.14 -19.86
C SER A 163 -1.52 -0.27 -20.64
N PRO A 164 -1.14 -0.67 -21.86
CA PRO A 164 -0.26 0.14 -22.69
C PRO A 164 -0.83 1.54 -22.92
N ALA A 165 0.04 2.54 -22.92
CA ALA A 165 -0.31 3.92 -23.25
C ALA A 165 0.62 4.48 -24.33
N ALA A 166 0.14 5.49 -25.06
CA ALA A 166 0.86 6.07 -26.20
C ALA A 166 2.04 6.95 -25.76
N GLU A 167 1.88 7.70 -24.66
CA GLU A 167 2.84 8.72 -24.25
C GLU A 167 3.13 8.63 -22.75
N LEU A 168 4.41 8.83 -22.41
CA LEU A 168 4.87 8.96 -21.03
C LEU A 168 5.29 10.41 -20.79
N PRO A 169 4.63 11.12 -19.87
CA PRO A 169 5.05 12.46 -19.49
C PRO A 169 6.44 12.47 -18.83
N GLU A 170 7.10 13.62 -18.80
CA GLU A 170 8.38 13.77 -18.10
C GLU A 170 8.21 13.47 -16.60
N VAL A 171 9.22 12.93 -15.92
CA VAL A 171 9.17 12.78 -14.46
C VAL A 171 9.73 14.05 -13.82
N GLY A 172 8.94 14.68 -12.97
CA GLY A 172 9.34 15.85 -12.19
C GLY A 172 9.43 15.53 -10.70
N ARG A 173 10.34 16.20 -9.99
CA ARG A 173 10.42 16.14 -8.52
C ARG A 173 9.94 17.44 -7.90
N CYS A 174 9.06 17.35 -6.91
CA CYS A 174 8.69 18.54 -6.15
C CYS A 174 9.80 18.87 -5.14
N ALA A 175 10.45 20.04 -5.26
CA ALA A 175 11.48 20.47 -4.30
C ALA A 175 11.01 20.55 -2.84
N HIS A 176 9.71 20.79 -2.61
CA HIS A 176 9.15 20.86 -1.27
C HIS A 176 8.85 19.48 -0.64
N CYS A 177 7.98 18.69 -1.28
CA CYS A 177 7.60 17.37 -0.78
C CYS A 177 8.46 16.21 -1.31
N GLY A 178 9.49 16.48 -2.12
CA GLY A 178 10.45 15.49 -2.62
C GLY A 178 9.86 14.33 -3.43
N ILE A 179 8.60 14.42 -3.85
CA ILE A 179 7.88 13.36 -4.57
C ILE A 179 8.22 13.46 -6.04
N ASP A 180 8.49 12.32 -6.65
CA ASP A 180 8.56 12.15 -8.10
C ASP A 180 7.15 11.91 -8.65
N PHE A 181 6.73 12.72 -9.61
CA PHE A 181 5.43 12.65 -10.26
C PHE A 181 5.58 12.83 -11.75
N LEU A 182 4.61 12.34 -12.51
CA LEU A 182 4.59 12.53 -13.95
C LEU A 182 4.06 13.92 -14.29
N MET A 183 4.80 14.64 -15.12
CA MET A 183 4.56 16.00 -15.54
C MET A 183 3.72 16.01 -16.83
N TYR A 184 2.40 16.04 -16.67
CA TYR A 184 1.45 16.19 -17.76
C TYR A 184 1.54 17.60 -18.38
N GLY A 185 2.30 17.72 -19.47
CA GLY A 185 2.46 18.95 -20.24
C GLY A 185 3.44 19.99 -19.67
N ALA A 186 3.88 20.91 -20.52
CA ALA A 186 4.91 21.92 -20.19
C ALA A 186 4.48 22.99 -19.16
N ARG A 187 3.25 22.92 -18.63
CA ARG A 187 2.61 24.00 -17.84
C ARG A 187 2.33 23.66 -16.38
N ILE A 188 2.74 22.50 -15.87
CA ILE A 188 2.57 22.21 -14.44
C ILE A 188 3.49 23.14 -13.63
N SER A 189 2.88 24.12 -12.95
CA SER A 189 3.58 25.09 -12.11
C SER A 189 3.53 24.72 -10.62
N ARG A 190 2.68 23.75 -10.24
CA ARG A 190 2.44 23.32 -8.86
C ARG A 190 2.44 21.79 -8.74
N CYS A 191 2.96 21.27 -7.63
CA CYS A 191 2.94 19.85 -7.32
C CYS A 191 1.48 19.35 -7.18
N PRO A 192 1.07 18.28 -7.88
CA PRO A 192 -0.30 17.76 -7.80
C PRO A 192 -0.67 17.21 -6.42
N TYR A 193 0.34 16.87 -5.61
CA TYR A 193 0.14 16.36 -4.26
C TYR A 193 0.13 17.51 -3.23
N CYS A 194 1.23 18.27 -3.10
CA CYS A 194 1.33 19.28 -2.03
C CYS A 194 0.88 20.71 -2.42
N GLY A 195 0.47 20.94 -3.68
CA GLY A 195 -0.01 22.24 -4.18
C GLY A 195 1.03 23.36 -4.25
N ARG A 196 2.30 23.10 -3.87
CA ARG A 196 3.38 24.09 -3.87
C ARG A 196 4.05 24.23 -5.23
N ARG A 197 4.65 25.40 -5.47
CA ARG A 197 5.34 25.72 -6.73
C ARG A 197 6.47 24.73 -7.01
N LEU A 198 6.53 24.27 -8.25
CA LEU A 198 7.62 23.40 -8.72
C LEU A 198 8.86 24.24 -9.03
N MET A 199 9.99 23.82 -8.49
CA MET A 199 11.31 24.22 -8.96
C MET A 199 11.75 23.14 -9.93
N ARG A 200 12.19 23.50 -11.13
CA ARG A 200 12.62 22.55 -12.17
C ARG A 200 13.77 21.71 -11.58
N LEU A 201 13.53 20.41 -11.37
CA LEU A 201 14.48 19.51 -10.74
C LEU A 201 14.46 18.19 -11.51
N ILE A 202 15.59 17.88 -12.13
CA ILE A 202 15.88 16.60 -12.77
C ILE A 202 16.79 15.87 -11.79
N THR A 203 16.25 14.91 -11.04
CA THR A 203 17.11 13.94 -10.34
C THR A 203 16.48 12.56 -10.38
N ASP A 204 17.11 11.67 -11.14
CA ASP A 204 16.84 10.23 -11.35
C ASP A 204 17.05 9.34 -10.11
N LYS A 205 17.14 9.89 -8.89
CA LYS A 205 17.48 9.06 -7.72
C LYS A 205 16.22 8.46 -7.11
N ARG A 206 15.89 7.24 -7.54
CA ARG A 206 14.96 6.34 -6.86
C ARG A 206 15.42 6.13 -5.41
N PRO A 207 14.51 6.10 -4.42
CA PRO A 207 14.89 5.74 -3.08
C PRO A 207 15.39 4.29 -3.05
N PRO A 208 16.32 3.95 -2.14
CA PRO A 208 16.73 2.57 -1.94
C PRO A 208 15.53 1.72 -1.51
N LEU A 209 15.47 0.50 -2.04
CA LEU A 209 14.43 -0.49 -1.73
C LEU A 209 14.67 -1.09 -0.34
N ARG A 210 14.30 -0.32 0.68
CA ARG A 210 14.39 -0.73 2.09
C ARG A 210 13.08 -0.43 2.81
N PRO A 211 12.59 -1.34 3.68
CA PRO A 211 11.34 -1.14 4.42
C PRO A 211 11.26 0.19 5.19
N GLU A 212 12.36 0.64 5.80
CA GLU A 212 12.40 1.89 6.57
C GLU A 212 12.20 3.11 5.67
N VAL A 213 12.78 3.06 4.47
CA VAL A 213 12.71 4.14 3.50
C VAL A 213 11.33 4.19 2.87
N LEU A 214 10.78 3.04 2.46
CA LEU A 214 9.43 2.96 1.89
C LEU A 214 8.36 3.40 2.89
N ARG A 215 8.45 3.00 4.16
CA ARG A 215 7.56 3.51 5.22
C ARG A 215 7.70 5.01 5.46
N SER A 216 8.92 5.54 5.37
CA SER A 216 9.16 6.98 5.47
C SER A 216 8.49 7.74 4.32
N VAL A 217 8.63 7.22 3.08
CA VAL A 217 7.97 7.74 1.89
C VAL A 217 6.45 7.67 2.06
N HIS A 218 5.88 6.51 2.38
CA HIS A 218 4.45 6.35 2.62
C HIS A 218 3.91 7.36 3.66
N ARG A 219 4.55 7.49 4.83
CA ARG A 219 4.12 8.45 5.86
C ARG A 219 4.09 9.88 5.35
N ARG A 220 5.11 10.27 4.59
CA ARG A 220 5.18 11.60 3.95
C ARG A 220 4.02 11.79 2.97
N LEU A 221 3.71 10.78 2.17
CA LEU A 221 2.68 10.82 1.14
C LEU A 221 1.26 10.78 1.70
N ALA A 222 1.02 9.95 2.72
CA ALA A 222 -0.27 9.84 3.39
C ALA A 222 -0.69 11.15 4.09
N SER A 223 0.29 11.98 4.49
CA SER A 223 0.04 13.29 5.10
C SER A 223 -0.37 14.38 4.10
N ILE A 224 -0.20 14.13 2.80
CA ILE A 224 -0.45 15.12 1.76
C ILE A 224 -1.89 14.97 1.27
N PRO A 225 -2.66 16.06 1.15
CA PRO A 225 -4.01 16.02 0.60
C PRO A 225 -4.00 15.32 -0.76
N LYS A 226 -4.83 14.30 -0.93
CA LYS A 226 -4.92 13.58 -2.21
C LYS A 226 -5.41 14.55 -3.29
N PRO A 227 -4.91 14.45 -4.53
CA PRO A 227 -5.38 15.29 -5.61
C PRO A 227 -6.89 15.11 -5.79
N LEU A 228 -7.66 16.17 -5.55
CA LEU A 228 -9.05 16.26 -5.96
C LEU A 228 -9.07 16.44 -7.47
N ARG A 229 -9.10 15.32 -8.22
CA ARG A 229 -9.15 15.26 -9.70
C ARG A 229 -8.24 16.29 -10.39
N LEU A 230 -7.10 15.84 -10.93
CA LEU A 230 -6.44 16.60 -11.98
C LEU A 230 -7.41 16.68 -13.17
N ILE A 231 -8.13 17.79 -13.29
CA ILE A 231 -8.86 18.13 -14.51
C ILE A 231 -7.78 18.51 -15.52
N ILE A 232 -7.41 17.57 -16.37
CA ILE A 232 -6.57 17.83 -17.54
C ILE A 232 -7.51 18.48 -18.56
N THR A 233 -7.43 19.82 -18.67
CA THR A 233 -8.08 20.61 -19.74
C THR A 233 -7.17 20.71 -20.94
#